data_AF-A0A1H4PRD1-F1
#
_entry.id   AF-A0A1H4PRD1-F1
#
_cell.length_a   1.000
_cell.length_b   1.000
_cell.length_c   1.000
_cell.angle_alpha   90.00
_cell.angle_beta   90.00
_cell.angle_gamma   90.00
#
_symmetry.space_group_name_H-M   'P 1'
#
loop_
_entity.id
_entity.type
_entity.pdbx_description
1 polymer ?
#
loop_
_entity_poly.entity_id
_entity_poly.type
_entity_poly.pdbx_seq_one_letter_code
_entity_poly.pdbx_strand_id
1 'polypeptide(L)'
;MLQETDAAELRALQAKAYGRDGGLTEADAARLRELEGSRAEPEAAPIEMPSDGEGSRADAAIVESSDVPAATASGSPTAVGAAPEGPESTDQARDEGEGLASVPRPATGLRQTLRRHWKAVAAASVALLVIGVAAGWALFGRDDAVALTPEQQERRAELQVEGKYDPGSVRAIGQDDDVIVWFATKDDGEMVCVTIDTAEDSARQCQRAEEFESGAGAGVSITAAAADGDEAPQQIWASATRTMNGEIVAFIQRWDNTQEDWLAQFQGEERESAEDLVAQGFEEYSFSVIGYFGDAPVWSAQRVVDGAPQDCLVVDAVDALECTEAGQTQVPGHELEVSGVTVDNATGASSSWSVTLAYTPTGTSYLIVSGEAPAAEATVKPGETFEVGGEKQDPIQVEVPSDDPAG
;
A
#
# COMPACT_ATOMS: atom_id res chain seq x y z
N MET A 1 -8.37 10.93 -35.25
CA MET A 1 -8.26 9.89 -36.29
C MET A 1 -6.82 9.64 -36.72
N LEU A 2 -6.04 10.60 -37.25
CA LEU A 2 -4.62 10.36 -37.60
C LEU A 2 -3.75 9.95 -36.38
N GLN A 3 -3.84 10.68 -35.26
CA GLN A 3 -3.08 10.37 -34.04
C GLN A 3 -3.36 8.95 -33.46
N GLU A 4 -4.53 8.38 -33.75
CA GLU A 4 -4.93 7.07 -33.24
C GLU A 4 -4.30 5.94 -34.05
N THR A 5 -4.15 6.14 -35.37
CA THR A 5 -3.36 5.26 -36.24
C THR A 5 -1.87 5.35 -35.92
N ASP A 6 -1.35 6.56 -35.67
CA ASP A 6 0.07 6.77 -35.33
C ASP A 6 0.43 6.10 -33.98
N ALA A 7 -0.45 6.19 -32.98
CA ALA A 7 -0.29 5.53 -31.68
C ALA A 7 -0.36 3.99 -31.77
N ALA A 8 -1.10 3.44 -32.75
CA ALA A 8 -1.14 2.00 -33.02
C ALA A 8 0.13 1.53 -33.76
N GLU A 9 0.61 2.32 -34.73
CA GLU A 9 1.86 2.06 -35.45
C GLU A 9 3.07 2.06 -34.50
N LEU A 10 3.16 3.06 -33.60
CA LEU A 10 4.20 3.17 -32.59
C LEU A 10 4.21 1.94 -31.65
N ARG A 11 3.05 1.51 -31.14
CA ARG A 11 2.97 0.29 -30.31
C ARG A 11 3.43 -0.97 -31.05
N ALA A 12 3.10 -1.11 -32.33
CA ALA A 12 3.55 -2.24 -33.14
C ALA A 12 5.08 -2.21 -33.39
N LEU A 13 5.65 -1.03 -33.63
CA LEU A 13 7.09 -0.85 -33.82
C LEU A 13 7.88 -1.06 -32.52
N GLN A 14 7.39 -0.59 -31.38
CA GLN A 14 8.01 -0.84 -30.07
C GLN A 14 7.96 -2.32 -29.68
N ALA A 15 6.84 -3.01 -29.92
CA ALA A 15 6.74 -4.46 -29.72
C ALA A 15 7.72 -5.25 -30.60
N LYS A 16 8.04 -4.75 -31.81
CA LYS A 16 9.05 -5.34 -32.71
C LYS A 16 10.49 -5.00 -32.31
N ALA A 17 10.72 -3.81 -31.74
CA ALA A 17 12.01 -3.33 -31.27
C ALA A 17 12.50 -4.07 -30.01
N TYR A 18 11.61 -4.22 -29.03
CA TYR A 18 11.91 -4.74 -27.70
C TYR A 18 11.37 -6.16 -27.47
N GLY A 19 10.71 -6.74 -28.48
CA GLY A 19 10.23 -8.12 -28.46
C GLY A 19 11.35 -9.16 -28.54
N ARG A 20 10.99 -10.42 -28.24
CA ARG A 20 11.91 -11.56 -28.10
C ARG A 20 12.83 -11.82 -29.29
N ASP A 21 12.43 -11.42 -30.49
CA ASP A 21 13.19 -11.61 -31.73
C ASP A 21 13.94 -10.34 -32.22
N GLY A 22 13.84 -9.22 -31.48
CA GLY A 22 14.76 -8.07 -31.49
C GLY A 22 15.19 -7.51 -32.86
N GLY A 23 14.30 -7.48 -33.85
CA GLY A 23 14.66 -7.27 -35.27
C GLY A 23 13.91 -6.13 -35.95
N LEU A 24 14.36 -4.89 -35.75
CA LEU A 24 13.96 -3.75 -36.60
C LEU A 24 14.77 -3.74 -37.91
N THR A 25 14.11 -3.42 -39.03
CA THR A 25 14.83 -2.97 -40.22
C THR A 25 15.25 -1.49 -40.05
N GLU A 26 16.23 -1.03 -40.82
CA GLU A 26 16.68 0.38 -40.75
C GLU A 26 15.55 1.37 -41.07
N ALA A 27 14.61 0.99 -41.95
CA ALA A 27 13.40 1.74 -42.24
C ALA A 27 12.44 1.79 -41.04
N ASP A 28 12.18 0.65 -40.40
CA ASP A 28 11.33 0.58 -39.19
C ASP A 28 11.93 1.42 -38.04
N ALA A 29 13.26 1.36 -37.87
CA ALA A 29 14.00 2.12 -36.85
C ALA A 29 14.05 3.64 -37.13
N ALA A 30 13.92 4.05 -38.39
CA ALA A 30 13.73 5.46 -38.75
C ALA A 30 12.31 5.92 -38.46
N ARG A 31 11.30 5.12 -38.82
CA ARG A 31 9.88 5.41 -38.57
C ARG A 31 9.54 5.45 -37.08
N LEU A 32 10.13 4.57 -36.27
CA LEU A 32 9.96 4.59 -34.81
C LEU A 32 10.46 5.91 -34.20
N ARG A 33 11.66 6.38 -34.58
CA ARG A 33 12.21 7.66 -34.11
C ARG A 33 11.41 8.88 -34.54
N GLU A 34 10.80 8.84 -35.73
CA GLU A 34 9.88 9.88 -36.19
C GLU A 34 8.63 9.98 -35.29
N LEU A 35 8.00 8.83 -35.00
CA LEU A 35 6.80 8.75 -34.16
C LEU A 35 7.06 9.06 -32.68
N GLU A 36 8.23 8.68 -32.16
CA GLU A 36 8.66 9.04 -30.79
C GLU A 36 9.02 10.53 -30.69
N GLY A 37 9.69 11.09 -31.71
CA GLY A 37 10.01 12.52 -31.79
C GLY A 37 8.76 13.41 -31.84
N SER A 38 7.75 13.04 -32.65
CA SER A 38 6.49 13.81 -32.76
C SER A 38 5.64 13.84 -31.49
N ARG A 39 5.97 13.04 -30.47
CA ARG A 39 5.30 13.03 -29.17
C ARG A 39 6.09 13.79 -28.09
N ALA A 40 7.35 14.13 -28.35
CA ALA A 40 8.26 14.76 -27.39
C ALA A 40 8.21 16.30 -27.39
N GLU A 41 7.44 16.93 -28.29
CA GLU A 41 7.15 18.37 -28.26
C GLU A 41 5.73 18.64 -27.72
N PRO A 42 5.56 18.81 -26.39
CA PRO A 42 4.40 19.52 -25.86
C PRO A 42 4.57 21.02 -26.12
N GLU A 43 3.61 21.58 -26.85
CA GLU A 43 3.50 22.99 -27.21
C GLU A 43 3.52 23.90 -25.97
N ALA A 44 4.58 24.70 -25.83
CA ALA A 44 4.71 25.70 -24.77
C ALA A 44 3.78 26.90 -25.03
N ALA A 45 2.51 26.75 -24.66
CA ALA A 45 1.52 27.82 -24.74
C ALA A 45 1.80 28.93 -23.69
N PRO A 46 1.85 30.22 -24.08
CA PRO A 46 1.96 31.32 -23.12
C PRO A 46 0.65 31.47 -22.33
N ILE A 47 0.73 31.55 -21.01
CA ILE A 47 -0.42 31.87 -20.15
C ILE A 47 -0.63 33.40 -20.17
N GLU A 48 -1.59 33.87 -20.96
CA GLU A 48 -2.14 35.21 -20.80
C GLU A 48 -3.06 35.25 -19.57
N MET A 49 -2.75 36.11 -18.59
CA MET A 49 -3.65 36.35 -17.45
C MET A 49 -4.79 37.30 -17.83
N PRO A 50 -6.06 36.98 -17.57
CA PRO A 50 -7.15 37.94 -17.61
C PRO A 50 -7.19 38.77 -16.30
N SER A 51 -7.21 40.09 -16.45
CA SER A 51 -7.40 41.05 -15.35
C SER A 51 -8.89 41.23 -15.00
N ASP A 52 -9.15 41.45 -13.72
CA ASP A 52 -10.35 42.09 -13.12
C ASP A 52 -11.75 41.47 -13.33
N GLY A 53 -12.46 41.26 -12.21
CA GLY A 53 -13.88 40.89 -12.20
C GLY A 53 -14.46 40.75 -10.80
N GLU A 54 -15.15 41.79 -10.32
CA GLU A 54 -15.77 41.84 -8.98
C GLU A 54 -16.89 40.80 -8.78
N GLY A 55 -16.89 40.16 -7.61
CA GLY A 55 -18.05 40.00 -6.74
C GLY A 55 -19.22 39.08 -7.16
N SER A 56 -19.40 37.98 -6.39
CA SER A 56 -20.74 37.58 -5.95
C SER A 56 -20.71 36.79 -4.65
N ARG A 57 -21.81 36.85 -3.89
CA ARG A 57 -21.98 36.35 -2.52
C ARG A 57 -23.27 35.54 -2.45
N ALA A 58 -23.16 34.24 -2.22
CA ALA A 58 -24.21 33.30 -1.79
C ALA A 58 -23.64 31.87 -1.90
N ASP A 59 -24.06 30.85 -1.17
CA ASP A 59 -24.74 30.64 0.12
C ASP A 59 -24.82 29.09 0.22
N ALA A 60 -25.27 28.54 1.36
CA ALA A 60 -25.19 27.10 1.62
C ALA A 60 -26.16 26.23 0.79
N ALA A 61 -25.74 24.99 0.51
CA ALA A 61 -26.64 23.82 0.53
C ALA A 61 -25.86 22.50 0.66
N ILE A 62 -25.95 21.87 1.84
CA ILE A 62 -25.69 20.44 2.02
C ILE A 62 -26.88 19.69 1.40
N VAL A 63 -26.63 18.66 0.59
CA VAL A 63 -27.69 17.75 0.11
C VAL A 63 -27.31 16.31 0.45
N GLU A 64 -27.80 15.89 1.61
CA GLU A 64 -27.99 14.49 1.97
C GLU A 64 -29.11 13.90 1.09
N SER A 65 -28.94 12.68 0.59
CA SER A 65 -29.99 11.98 -0.18
C SER A 65 -29.95 10.48 0.08
N SER A 66 -30.64 10.09 1.15
CA SER A 66 -31.17 8.74 1.28
C SER A 66 -32.46 8.65 0.47
N ASP A 67 -32.60 7.66 -0.43
CA ASP A 67 -33.94 7.16 -0.73
C ASP A 67 -33.97 5.70 -1.19
N VAL A 68 -34.98 4.98 -0.71
CA VAL A 68 -35.25 3.56 -0.97
C VAL A 68 -36.65 3.45 -1.56
N PRO A 69 -36.86 2.64 -2.61
CA PRO A 69 -38.21 2.13 -2.90
C PRO A 69 -38.31 0.63 -2.64
N ALA A 70 -39.28 0.25 -1.81
CA ALA A 70 -39.65 -1.13 -1.53
C ALA A 70 -40.58 -1.73 -2.59
N ALA A 71 -40.74 -3.05 -2.53
CA ALA A 71 -41.45 -3.89 -3.49
C ALA A 71 -42.95 -3.59 -3.69
N THR A 72 -43.46 -3.96 -4.87
CA THR A 72 -44.84 -4.45 -5.04
C THR A 72 -44.85 -5.74 -5.85
N ALA A 73 -45.71 -6.68 -5.47
CA ALA A 73 -45.79 -8.02 -6.04
C ALA A 73 -47.09 -8.23 -6.83
N SER A 74 -47.07 -9.13 -7.82
CA SER A 74 -48.22 -10.01 -8.19
C SER A 74 -47.85 -10.93 -9.36
N GLY A 75 -48.19 -12.22 -9.29
CA GLY A 75 -48.07 -13.11 -10.45
C GLY A 75 -47.93 -14.61 -10.16
N SER A 76 -49.00 -15.27 -9.71
CA SER A 76 -49.17 -16.73 -9.86
C SER A 76 -50.57 -16.98 -10.41
N PRO A 77 -50.74 -17.94 -11.34
CA PRO A 77 -51.33 -19.22 -10.90
C PRO A 77 -50.88 -20.50 -11.65
N THR A 78 -50.70 -21.57 -10.86
CA THR A 78 -51.39 -22.87 -11.01
C THR A 78 -51.27 -23.72 -12.30
N ALA A 79 -50.27 -24.62 -12.27
CA ALA A 79 -50.40 -26.10 -12.26
C ALA A 79 -50.87 -26.96 -13.47
N VAL A 80 -50.48 -28.25 -13.35
CA VAL A 80 -50.99 -29.50 -13.99
C VAL A 80 -50.42 -29.90 -15.37
N GLY A 81 -49.59 -30.95 -15.36
CA GLY A 81 -50.00 -32.20 -16.01
C GLY A 81 -49.09 -32.87 -17.06
N ALA A 82 -49.03 -34.20 -16.93
CA ALA A 82 -48.77 -35.21 -17.97
C ALA A 82 -47.36 -35.35 -18.59
N ALA A 83 -46.78 -36.53 -18.37
CA ALA A 83 -45.82 -37.15 -19.28
C ALA A 83 -46.53 -37.72 -20.53
N PRO A 84 -45.77 -38.09 -21.57
CA PRO A 84 -46.15 -39.25 -22.38
C PRO A 84 -45.04 -40.31 -22.47
N GLU A 85 -45.50 -41.56 -22.58
CA GLU A 85 -44.71 -42.77 -22.83
C GLU A 85 -44.53 -43.02 -24.33
N GLY A 86 -43.62 -43.95 -24.69
CA GLY A 86 -43.65 -44.65 -25.97
C GLY A 86 -43.07 -43.90 -27.18
N PRO A 87 -42.73 -44.62 -28.27
CA PRO A 87 -43.54 -45.72 -28.79
C PRO A 87 -42.89 -47.11 -28.76
N GLU A 88 -43.75 -48.12 -28.59
CA GLU A 88 -43.51 -49.50 -29.02
C GLU A 88 -43.52 -49.61 -30.55
N SER A 89 -42.86 -50.64 -31.09
CA SER A 89 -43.13 -51.13 -32.43
C SER A 89 -43.20 -52.67 -32.44
N THR A 90 -44.42 -53.16 -32.40
CA THR A 90 -44.87 -54.50 -32.82
C THR A 90 -44.62 -54.73 -34.33
N ASP A 91 -44.70 -55.93 -34.93
CA ASP A 91 -45.07 -57.28 -34.45
C ASP A 91 -44.33 -58.39 -35.25
N GLN A 92 -44.64 -59.64 -34.92
CA GLN A 92 -44.16 -60.93 -35.44
C GLN A 92 -44.28 -61.18 -36.96
N ALA A 93 -43.44 -62.09 -37.45
CA ALA A 93 -43.74 -62.92 -38.63
C ALA A 93 -43.51 -64.42 -38.34
N ARG A 94 -44.34 -65.25 -38.97
CA ARG A 94 -44.56 -66.68 -38.80
C ARG A 94 -44.70 -67.36 -40.18
N ASP A 95 -44.46 -68.64 -40.39
CA ASP A 95 -43.82 -69.73 -39.61
C ASP A 95 -43.34 -70.75 -40.68
N GLU A 96 -42.15 -71.36 -40.62
CA GLU A 96 -41.90 -72.77 -40.29
C GLU A 96 -40.55 -73.19 -40.94
N GLY A 97 -39.87 -74.22 -40.43
CA GLY A 97 -38.63 -74.74 -41.02
C GLY A 97 -38.05 -75.94 -40.28
N GLU A 98 -38.24 -77.14 -40.82
CA GLU A 98 -37.95 -78.41 -40.16
C GLU A 98 -36.46 -78.71 -39.94
N GLY A 99 -36.16 -79.37 -38.81
CA GLY A 99 -35.11 -80.40 -38.71
C GLY A 99 -33.63 -79.97 -38.74
N LEU A 100 -32.96 -80.05 -37.58
CA LEU A 100 -32.07 -81.17 -37.23
C LEU A 100 -31.19 -80.87 -35.99
N ALA A 101 -30.89 -81.94 -35.24
CA ALA A 101 -29.78 -82.09 -34.27
C ALA A 101 -29.66 -81.10 -33.08
N SER A 102 -30.05 -81.60 -31.91
CA SER A 102 -29.73 -81.00 -30.60
C SER A 102 -28.23 -80.96 -30.30
N VAL A 103 -27.71 -79.82 -29.82
CA VAL A 103 -26.40 -79.73 -29.15
C VAL A 103 -26.53 -78.89 -27.87
N PRO A 104 -26.23 -79.41 -26.67
CA PRO A 104 -26.28 -78.64 -25.44
C PRO A 104 -25.08 -77.68 -25.35
N ARG A 105 -25.33 -76.37 -25.22
CA ARG A 105 -24.30 -75.37 -24.93
C ARG A 105 -24.09 -75.22 -23.41
N PRO A 106 -22.88 -75.45 -22.87
CA PRO A 106 -22.63 -75.37 -21.43
C PRO A 106 -22.51 -73.91 -20.95
N ALA A 107 -23.57 -73.40 -20.31
CA ALA A 107 -23.58 -72.09 -19.66
C ALA A 107 -22.88 -72.09 -18.28
N THR A 108 -21.67 -72.64 -18.19
CA THR A 108 -20.89 -72.78 -16.95
C THR A 108 -19.43 -72.44 -17.19
N GLY A 109 -19.09 -71.15 -17.10
CA GLY A 109 -17.71 -70.66 -17.17
C GLY A 109 -17.54 -69.22 -16.67
N LEU A 110 -18.31 -68.28 -17.25
CA LEU A 110 -18.15 -66.84 -17.00
C LEU A 110 -18.38 -66.41 -15.54
N ARG A 111 -19.40 -66.91 -14.85
CA ARG A 111 -19.66 -66.52 -13.45
C ARG A 111 -18.60 -67.01 -12.45
N GLN A 112 -17.88 -68.09 -12.78
CA GLN A 112 -16.86 -68.68 -11.91
C GLN A 112 -15.47 -68.07 -12.14
N THR A 113 -15.13 -67.71 -13.38
CA THR A 113 -13.94 -66.89 -13.67
C THR A 113 -14.09 -65.48 -13.10
N LEU A 114 -15.26 -64.84 -13.21
CA LEU A 114 -15.50 -63.51 -12.62
C LEU A 114 -15.24 -63.49 -11.11
N ARG A 115 -15.72 -64.50 -10.37
CA ARG A 115 -15.42 -64.68 -8.93
C ARG A 115 -13.93 -64.91 -8.64
N ARG A 116 -13.22 -65.62 -9.52
CA ARG A 116 -11.78 -65.91 -9.36
C ARG A 116 -10.91 -64.67 -9.60
N HIS A 117 -11.34 -63.77 -10.48
CA HIS A 117 -10.63 -62.53 -10.79
C HIS A 117 -11.15 -61.30 -10.01
N TRP A 118 -12.24 -61.40 -9.24
CA TRP A 118 -12.78 -60.26 -8.51
C TRP A 118 -11.80 -59.62 -7.53
N LYS A 119 -10.90 -60.42 -6.91
CA LYS A 119 -9.79 -59.89 -6.10
C LYS A 119 -8.75 -59.10 -6.93
N ALA A 120 -8.49 -59.52 -8.16
CA ALA A 120 -7.59 -58.82 -9.07
C ALA A 120 -8.24 -57.54 -9.63
N VAL A 121 -9.55 -57.57 -9.91
CA VAL A 121 -10.32 -56.38 -10.30
C VAL A 121 -10.36 -55.38 -9.15
N ALA A 122 -10.67 -55.81 -7.92
CA ALA A 122 -10.64 -54.92 -6.75
C ALA A 122 -9.25 -54.32 -6.50
N ALA A 123 -8.18 -55.12 -6.61
CA ALA A 123 -6.81 -54.62 -6.50
C ALA A 123 -6.46 -53.62 -7.62
N ALA A 124 -6.90 -53.87 -8.87
CA ALA A 124 -6.71 -52.94 -9.97
C ALA A 124 -7.52 -51.64 -9.80
N SER A 125 -8.76 -51.71 -9.31
CA SER A 125 -9.56 -50.53 -8.99
C SER A 125 -8.97 -49.71 -7.85
N VAL A 126 -8.44 -50.35 -6.80
CA VAL A 126 -7.71 -49.65 -5.73
C VAL A 126 -6.42 -49.03 -6.27
N ALA A 127 -5.65 -49.73 -7.10
CA ALA A 127 -4.46 -49.18 -7.74
C ALA A 127 -4.79 -47.97 -8.64
N LEU A 128 -5.87 -48.04 -9.43
CA LEU A 128 -6.33 -46.92 -10.27
C LEU A 128 -6.87 -45.75 -9.43
N LEU A 129 -7.51 -46.01 -8.28
CA LEU A 129 -7.88 -44.95 -7.33
C LEU A 129 -6.66 -44.30 -6.70
N VAL A 130 -5.67 -45.07 -6.24
CA VAL A 130 -4.43 -44.53 -5.67
C VAL A 130 -3.64 -43.74 -6.71
N ILE A 131 -3.56 -44.24 -7.96
CA ILE A 131 -2.92 -43.52 -9.07
C ILE A 131 -3.72 -42.27 -9.42
N GLY A 132 -5.06 -42.32 -9.45
CA GLY A 132 -5.92 -41.17 -9.72
C GLY A 132 -5.83 -40.08 -8.64
N VAL A 133 -5.80 -40.47 -7.37
CA VAL A 133 -5.59 -39.57 -6.23
C VAL A 133 -4.17 -39.00 -6.25
N ALA A 134 -3.14 -39.80 -6.48
CA ALA A 134 -1.75 -39.33 -6.55
C ALA A 134 -1.49 -38.43 -7.77
N ALA A 135 -2.07 -38.74 -8.94
CA ALA A 135 -1.97 -37.90 -10.13
C ALA A 135 -2.79 -36.62 -10.00
N GLY A 136 -3.99 -36.68 -9.43
CA GLY A 136 -4.80 -35.51 -9.11
C GLY A 136 -4.07 -34.58 -8.13
N TRP A 137 -3.51 -35.13 -7.05
CA TRP A 137 -2.72 -34.36 -6.08
C TRP A 137 -1.44 -33.77 -6.71
N ALA A 138 -0.73 -34.52 -7.56
CA ALA A 138 0.48 -34.03 -8.23
C ALA A 138 0.20 -32.97 -9.31
N LEU A 139 -1.00 -32.91 -9.86
CA LEU A 139 -1.42 -31.96 -10.92
C LEU A 139 -2.17 -30.74 -10.39
N PHE A 140 -2.87 -30.85 -9.24
CA PHE A 140 -3.74 -29.79 -8.70
C PHE A 140 -3.42 -29.37 -7.25
N GLY A 141 -2.49 -30.04 -6.57
CA GLY A 141 -2.15 -29.78 -5.15
C GLY A 141 -0.89 -28.93 -4.95
N ARG A 142 -0.58 -28.01 -5.87
CA ARG A 142 0.73 -27.30 -5.91
C ARG A 142 0.69 -25.77 -5.86
N ASP A 143 -0.49 -25.15 -5.88
CA ASP A 143 -0.62 -23.69 -6.04
C ASP A 143 -0.97 -22.91 -4.74
N ASP A 144 -1.22 -23.62 -3.63
CA ASP A 144 -1.30 -23.01 -2.30
C ASP A 144 0.13 -22.86 -1.74
N ALA A 145 0.65 -21.63 -1.67
CA ALA A 145 1.99 -21.32 -1.16
C ALA A 145 2.13 -21.57 0.36
N VAL A 146 1.00 -21.72 1.06
CA VAL A 146 0.90 -21.98 2.50
C VAL A 146 0.21 -23.34 2.72
N ALA A 147 0.80 -24.19 3.56
CA ALA A 147 0.25 -25.52 3.85
C ALA A 147 -0.86 -25.45 4.91
N LEU A 148 -2.12 -25.47 4.48
CA LEU A 148 -3.28 -25.23 5.35
C LEU A 148 -3.65 -26.41 6.25
N THR A 149 -3.90 -26.15 7.54
CA THR A 149 -4.51 -27.11 8.49
C THR A 149 -5.98 -27.41 8.13
N PRO A 150 -6.60 -28.47 8.69
CA PRO A 150 -8.03 -28.75 8.46
C PRO A 150 -8.95 -27.58 8.83
N GLU A 151 -8.66 -26.89 9.92
CA GLU A 151 -9.42 -25.73 10.42
C GLU A 151 -9.29 -24.56 9.45
N GLN A 152 -8.07 -24.29 8.95
CA GLN A 152 -7.81 -23.27 7.94
C GLN A 152 -8.47 -23.58 6.58
N GLN A 153 -8.64 -24.88 6.24
CA GLN A 153 -9.38 -25.29 5.04
C GLN A 153 -10.89 -25.08 5.17
N GLU A 154 -11.45 -25.30 6.36
CA GLU A 154 -12.85 -24.95 6.67
C GLU A 154 -13.04 -23.43 6.61
N ARG A 155 -12.15 -22.67 7.26
CA ARG A 155 -12.13 -21.20 7.22
C ARG A 155 -12.05 -20.63 5.80
N ARG A 156 -11.21 -21.20 4.92
CA ARG A 156 -11.17 -20.84 3.49
C ARG A 156 -12.52 -21.01 2.80
N ALA A 157 -13.26 -22.07 3.12
CA ALA A 157 -14.58 -22.33 2.54
C ALA A 157 -15.65 -21.36 3.09
N GLU A 158 -15.55 -20.96 4.37
CA GLU A 158 -16.39 -19.89 4.93
C GLU A 158 -16.14 -18.55 4.21
N LEU A 159 -14.87 -18.13 4.11
CA LEU A 159 -14.47 -16.88 3.45
C LEU A 159 -14.97 -16.81 2.01
N GLN A 160 -14.87 -17.91 1.24
CA GLN A 160 -15.42 -18.05 -0.12
C GLN A 160 -16.90 -17.68 -0.20
N VAL A 161 -17.71 -18.13 0.76
CA VAL A 161 -19.16 -17.92 0.81
C VAL A 161 -19.51 -16.53 1.35
N GLU A 162 -18.90 -16.14 2.47
CA GLU A 162 -19.16 -14.88 3.17
C GLU A 162 -18.73 -13.67 2.32
N GLY A 163 -17.51 -13.69 1.78
CA GLY A 163 -16.96 -12.64 0.93
C GLY A 163 -17.61 -12.58 -0.46
N LYS A 164 -18.38 -13.60 -0.86
CA LYS A 164 -18.93 -13.79 -2.22
C LYS A 164 -17.83 -13.69 -3.28
N TYR A 165 -16.78 -14.48 -3.09
CA TYR A 165 -15.65 -14.53 -4.00
C TYR A 165 -15.94 -15.38 -5.24
N ASP A 166 -15.18 -15.15 -6.31
CA ASP A 166 -15.24 -15.97 -7.51
C ASP A 166 -14.90 -17.43 -7.16
N PRO A 167 -15.59 -18.45 -7.71
CA PRO A 167 -15.44 -19.83 -7.26
C PRO A 167 -14.00 -20.36 -7.33
N GLY A 168 -13.40 -20.61 -6.17
CA GLY A 168 -12.03 -21.12 -6.05
C GLY A 168 -10.93 -20.07 -6.14
N SER A 169 -11.24 -18.77 -6.10
CA SER A 169 -10.23 -17.70 -6.10
C SER A 169 -9.55 -17.49 -4.74
N VAL A 170 -10.21 -17.89 -3.64
CA VAL A 170 -9.66 -17.74 -2.28
C VAL A 170 -8.50 -18.72 -2.07
N ARG A 171 -7.30 -18.18 -1.81
CA ARG A 171 -6.08 -18.95 -1.51
C ARG A 171 -5.19 -18.20 -0.51
N ALA A 172 -4.43 -18.94 0.29
CA ALA A 172 -3.47 -18.33 1.20
C ALA A 172 -2.19 -17.93 0.45
N ILE A 173 -1.72 -16.71 0.71
CA ILE A 173 -0.53 -16.11 0.07
C ILE A 173 0.58 -15.74 1.08
N GLY A 174 0.31 -15.90 2.37
CA GLY A 174 1.29 -15.83 3.45
C GLY A 174 0.69 -16.26 4.78
N GLN A 175 1.56 -16.66 5.70
CA GLN A 175 1.24 -16.96 7.09
C GLN A 175 2.41 -16.52 7.97
N ASP A 176 2.12 -15.94 9.12
CA ASP A 176 3.08 -15.59 10.16
C ASP A 176 2.45 -15.91 11.52
N ASP A 177 2.98 -16.91 12.23
CA ASP A 177 2.37 -17.54 13.40
C ASP A 177 0.85 -17.81 13.27
N ASP A 178 0.02 -17.05 13.99
CA ASP A 178 -1.44 -17.15 14.05
C ASP A 178 -2.18 -16.37 12.92
N VAL A 179 -1.46 -15.52 12.19
CA VAL A 179 -1.99 -14.66 11.12
C VAL A 179 -1.90 -15.36 9.76
N ILE A 180 -3.00 -15.36 9.01
CA ILE A 180 -3.07 -15.84 7.63
C ILE A 180 -3.49 -14.69 6.72
N VAL A 181 -2.82 -14.55 5.58
CA VAL A 181 -3.19 -13.60 4.53
C VAL A 181 -3.80 -14.36 3.35
N TRP A 182 -5.06 -14.07 3.08
CA TRP A 182 -5.83 -14.63 1.98
C TRP A 182 -5.89 -13.65 0.81
N PHE A 183 -5.65 -14.17 -0.39
CA PHE A 183 -5.93 -13.49 -1.66
C PHE A 183 -7.20 -14.08 -2.26
N ALA A 184 -8.06 -13.24 -2.83
CA ALA A 184 -9.24 -13.67 -3.57
C ALA A 184 -9.62 -12.65 -4.65
N THR A 185 -10.39 -13.09 -5.63
CA THR A 185 -11.01 -12.22 -6.64
C THR A 185 -12.53 -12.22 -6.51
N LYS A 186 -13.15 -11.13 -6.98
CA LYS A 186 -14.61 -10.99 -7.11
C LYS A 186 -14.97 -10.44 -8.48
N ASP A 187 -16.24 -10.64 -8.83
CA ASP A 187 -16.89 -10.06 -9.99
C ASP A 187 -16.13 -10.46 -11.28
N ASP A 188 -15.95 -11.78 -11.45
CA ASP A 188 -15.24 -12.42 -12.58
C ASP A 188 -13.78 -11.92 -12.76
N GLY A 189 -13.14 -11.51 -11.66
CA GLY A 189 -11.76 -11.01 -11.64
C GLY A 189 -11.62 -9.50 -11.75
N GLU A 190 -12.70 -8.72 -11.85
CA GLU A 190 -12.64 -7.25 -11.89
C GLU A 190 -12.10 -6.64 -10.58
N MET A 191 -12.35 -7.32 -9.45
CA MET A 191 -11.94 -6.88 -8.12
C MET A 191 -10.95 -7.87 -7.49
N VAL A 192 -9.88 -7.34 -6.90
CA VAL A 192 -8.89 -8.08 -6.10
C VAL A 192 -9.10 -7.74 -4.62
N CYS A 193 -9.11 -8.76 -3.77
CA CYS A 193 -9.29 -8.60 -2.34
C CYS A 193 -8.17 -9.30 -1.56
N VAL A 194 -7.70 -8.64 -0.51
CA VAL A 194 -6.79 -9.18 0.51
C VAL A 194 -7.54 -9.23 1.83
N THR A 195 -7.48 -10.37 2.51
CA THR A 195 -8.03 -10.53 3.86
C THR A 195 -6.91 -10.97 4.80
N ILE A 196 -6.76 -10.27 5.93
CA ILE A 196 -5.94 -10.72 7.05
C ILE A 196 -6.88 -11.35 8.09
N ASP A 197 -6.52 -12.53 8.59
CA ASP A 197 -7.39 -13.39 9.39
C ASP A 197 -6.57 -14.00 10.53
N THR A 198 -7.02 -13.86 11.77
CA THR A 198 -6.47 -14.52 12.96
C THR A 198 -7.52 -15.46 13.58
N ALA A 199 -7.24 -16.01 14.76
CA ALA A 199 -8.22 -16.80 15.51
C ALA A 199 -9.40 -15.96 16.05
N GLU A 200 -9.23 -14.64 16.19
CA GLU A 200 -10.19 -13.76 16.87
C GLU A 200 -10.77 -12.67 15.96
N ASP A 201 -9.95 -12.13 15.04
CA ASP A 201 -10.30 -10.98 14.20
C ASP A 201 -10.02 -11.21 12.71
N SER A 202 -10.71 -10.45 11.86
CA SER A 202 -10.58 -10.51 10.40
C SER A 202 -10.84 -9.14 9.77
N ALA A 203 -9.96 -8.69 8.88
CA ALA A 203 -10.18 -7.49 8.08
C ALA A 203 -9.91 -7.74 6.60
N ARG A 204 -10.65 -7.04 5.75
CA ARG A 204 -10.71 -7.26 4.30
C ARG A 204 -10.65 -5.93 3.56
N GLN A 205 -9.68 -5.80 2.66
CA GLN A 205 -9.60 -4.71 1.70
C GLN A 205 -9.83 -5.25 0.28
N CYS A 206 -10.63 -4.54 -0.52
CA CYS A 206 -10.88 -4.86 -1.93
C CYS A 206 -10.67 -3.61 -2.79
N GLN A 207 -10.04 -3.77 -3.96
CA GLN A 207 -9.79 -2.71 -4.94
C GLN A 207 -9.89 -3.28 -6.36
N ARG A 208 -9.85 -2.45 -7.41
CA ARG A 208 -9.89 -2.98 -8.79
C ARG A 208 -8.62 -3.75 -9.10
N ALA A 209 -8.74 -4.77 -9.96
CA ALA A 209 -7.58 -5.50 -10.47
C ALA A 209 -6.58 -4.55 -11.16
N GLU A 210 -7.06 -3.58 -11.94
CA GLU A 210 -6.21 -2.57 -12.61
C GLU A 210 -5.40 -1.71 -11.61
N GLU A 211 -6.01 -1.34 -10.48
CA GLU A 211 -5.36 -0.58 -9.40
C GLU A 211 -4.32 -1.45 -8.67
N PHE A 212 -4.59 -2.75 -8.49
CA PHE A 212 -3.65 -3.73 -7.93
C PHE A 212 -2.44 -3.98 -8.85
N GLU A 213 -2.64 -4.10 -10.16
CA GLU A 213 -1.56 -4.35 -11.14
C GLU A 213 -0.69 -3.13 -11.44
N SER A 214 -1.24 -1.90 -11.29
CA SER A 214 -0.53 -0.65 -11.58
C SER A 214 0.02 0.06 -10.33
N GLY A 215 -0.50 -0.27 -9.14
CA GLY A 215 -0.07 0.29 -7.86
C GLY A 215 0.96 -0.56 -7.11
N ALA A 216 1.12 -0.29 -5.82
CA ALA A 216 2.04 -1.02 -4.94
C ALA A 216 1.51 -2.40 -4.46
N GLY A 217 0.35 -2.83 -4.95
CA GLY A 217 -0.42 -3.97 -4.43
C GLY A 217 -1.63 -3.52 -3.60
N ALA A 218 -2.05 -4.32 -2.63
CA ALA A 218 -3.15 -4.02 -1.71
C ALA A 218 -2.72 -4.27 -0.25
N GLY A 219 -3.02 -3.33 0.64
CA GLY A 219 -2.74 -3.42 2.08
C GLY A 219 -3.99 -3.53 2.94
N VAL A 220 -3.89 -4.18 4.09
CA VAL A 220 -4.96 -4.34 5.08
C VAL A 220 -4.36 -4.48 6.48
N SER A 221 -5.04 -3.99 7.52
CA SER A 221 -4.60 -4.11 8.91
C SER A 221 -5.71 -4.53 9.87
N ILE A 222 -5.30 -5.12 10.99
CA ILE A 222 -6.10 -5.38 12.19
C ILE A 222 -5.34 -4.91 13.43
N THR A 223 -6.07 -4.72 14.52
CA THR A 223 -5.52 -4.58 15.86
C THR A 223 -5.90 -5.82 16.65
N ALA A 224 -4.96 -6.74 16.85
CA ALA A 224 -5.18 -7.92 17.68
C ALA A 224 -5.22 -7.51 19.15
N ALA A 225 -6.17 -8.07 19.91
CA ALA A 225 -6.17 -7.94 21.37
C ALA A 225 -4.94 -8.64 21.97
N ALA A 226 -4.48 -8.15 23.12
CA ALA A 226 -3.42 -8.82 23.88
C ALA A 226 -3.91 -10.19 24.37
N ALA A 227 -3.11 -11.24 24.14
CA ALA A 227 -3.47 -12.61 24.48
C ALA A 227 -3.60 -12.83 26.00
N ASP A 228 -2.77 -12.13 26.77
CA ASP A 228 -2.87 -11.98 28.23
C ASP A 228 -2.99 -10.49 28.58
N GLY A 229 -3.79 -10.15 29.59
CA GLY A 229 -4.18 -8.76 29.91
C GLY A 229 -3.08 -7.83 30.45
N ASP A 230 -1.82 -8.26 30.41
CA ASP A 230 -0.61 -7.47 30.72
C ASP A 230 0.23 -7.14 29.45
N GLU A 231 -0.05 -7.77 28.30
CA GLU A 231 0.45 -7.32 27.01
C GLU A 231 -0.42 -6.18 26.45
N ALA A 232 0.12 -5.43 25.50
CA ALA A 232 -0.64 -4.41 24.78
C ALA A 232 -1.16 -4.97 23.45
N PRO A 233 -2.27 -4.44 22.89
CA PRO A 233 -2.78 -4.91 21.62
C PRO A 233 -1.75 -4.73 20.50
N GLN A 234 -1.58 -5.70 19.60
CA GLN A 234 -0.65 -5.60 18.47
C GLN A 234 -1.35 -5.05 17.22
N GLN A 235 -0.72 -4.13 16.49
CA GLN A 235 -1.15 -3.77 15.14
C GLN A 235 -0.48 -4.70 14.16
N ILE A 236 -1.29 -5.37 13.34
CA ILE A 236 -0.80 -6.29 12.32
C ILE A 236 -1.24 -5.76 10.98
N TRP A 237 -0.28 -5.55 10.07
CA TRP A 237 -0.53 -5.13 8.69
C TRP A 237 -0.01 -6.19 7.73
N ALA A 238 -0.84 -6.49 6.73
CA ALA A 238 -0.46 -7.30 5.60
C ALA A 238 -0.55 -6.48 4.32
N SER A 239 0.39 -6.69 3.40
CA SER A 239 0.22 -6.30 2.00
C SER A 239 0.39 -7.50 1.09
N ALA A 240 -0.39 -7.54 0.02
CA ALA A 240 -0.21 -8.47 -1.09
C ALA A 240 0.34 -7.72 -2.31
N THR A 241 1.34 -8.28 -2.98
CA THR A 241 1.87 -7.71 -4.23
C THR A 241 2.23 -8.80 -5.24
N ARG A 242 2.36 -8.41 -6.52
CA ARG A 242 2.81 -9.31 -7.58
C ARG A 242 4.33 -9.27 -7.73
N THR A 243 4.97 -10.43 -7.64
CA THR A 243 6.41 -10.60 -7.85
C THR A 243 6.76 -10.63 -9.34
N MET A 244 8.06 -10.53 -9.68
CA MET A 244 8.54 -10.48 -11.08
C MET A 244 8.24 -11.73 -11.92
N ASN A 245 7.93 -12.89 -11.30
CA ASN A 245 7.50 -14.10 -12.00
C ASN A 245 5.96 -14.20 -12.15
N GLY A 246 5.22 -13.22 -11.62
CA GLY A 246 3.77 -13.15 -11.67
C GLY A 246 3.04 -13.78 -10.48
N GLU A 247 3.75 -14.36 -9.51
CA GLU A 247 3.14 -14.89 -8.28
C GLU A 247 2.64 -13.75 -7.37
N ILE A 248 1.57 -13.98 -6.60
CA ILE A 248 1.16 -13.03 -5.55
C ILE A 248 1.69 -13.55 -4.23
N VAL A 249 2.41 -12.70 -3.50
CA VAL A 249 2.97 -12.97 -2.17
C VAL A 249 2.43 -11.96 -1.17
N ALA A 250 2.38 -12.34 0.10
CA ALA A 250 2.12 -11.41 1.20
C ALA A 250 3.41 -11.01 1.94
N PHE A 251 3.46 -9.75 2.39
CA PHE A 251 4.33 -9.30 3.47
C PHE A 251 3.47 -9.05 4.70
N ILE A 252 3.87 -9.58 5.85
CA ILE A 252 3.19 -9.39 7.14
C ILE A 252 4.15 -8.62 8.04
N GLN A 253 3.64 -7.60 8.71
CA GLN A 253 4.36 -6.80 9.71
C GLN A 253 3.52 -6.74 10.98
N ARG A 254 4.17 -6.88 12.14
CA ARG A 254 3.59 -6.72 13.47
C ARG A 254 4.30 -5.57 14.17
N TRP A 255 3.53 -4.71 14.83
CA TRP A 255 4.01 -3.70 15.77
C TRP A 255 3.22 -3.84 17.06
N ASP A 256 3.89 -3.72 18.21
CA ASP A 256 3.22 -3.67 19.49
C ASP A 256 2.56 -2.29 19.65
N ASN A 257 1.23 -2.20 19.85
CA ASN A 257 0.61 -0.96 20.36
C ASN A 257 0.68 -0.90 21.89
N THR A 258 1.72 -1.47 22.51
CA THR A 258 2.33 -0.73 23.62
C THR A 258 2.58 0.63 23.02
N GLN A 259 2.05 1.72 23.59
CA GLN A 259 2.36 3.07 23.11
C GLN A 259 3.84 3.08 22.79
N GLU A 260 4.19 3.16 21.49
CA GLU A 260 5.59 3.17 21.12
C GLU A 260 6.13 4.35 21.90
N ASP A 261 7.02 4.07 22.85
CA ASP A 261 7.75 5.09 23.57
C ASP A 261 8.51 5.79 22.47
N TRP A 262 7.92 6.83 21.90
CA TRP A 262 8.32 7.39 20.62
C TRP A 262 9.69 8.06 20.75
N LEU A 263 10.08 8.31 22.00
CA LEU A 263 11.42 8.59 22.50
C LEU A 263 12.45 7.47 22.26
N ALA A 264 12.05 6.24 21.93
CA ALA A 264 12.93 5.11 21.62
C ALA A 264 13.59 5.24 20.23
N GLN A 265 13.10 6.14 19.38
CA GLN A 265 13.81 6.53 18.15
C GLN A 265 15.02 7.44 18.45
N PHE A 266 15.03 8.11 19.60
CA PHE A 266 16.11 9.01 20.05
C PHE A 266 17.02 8.31 21.07
N GLN A 267 18.30 8.69 21.09
CA GLN A 267 19.30 8.04 21.96
C GLN A 267 20.15 9.06 22.71
N GLY A 268 20.46 8.76 23.97
CA GLY A 268 21.30 9.63 24.80
C GLY A 268 20.70 11.03 24.97
N GLU A 269 21.50 12.06 24.73
CA GLU A 269 21.12 13.47 24.91
C GLU A 269 19.92 13.88 24.03
N GLU A 270 19.77 13.30 22.82
CA GLU A 270 18.59 13.56 21.97
C GLU A 270 17.27 13.14 22.64
N ARG A 271 17.32 12.07 23.45
CA ARG A 271 16.14 11.61 24.19
C ARG A 271 15.79 12.56 25.33
N GLU A 272 16.81 13.09 26.02
CA GLU A 272 16.60 14.08 27.08
C GLU A 272 16.02 15.38 26.50
N SER A 273 16.56 15.88 25.37
CA SER A 273 15.96 17.00 24.62
C SER A 273 14.52 16.71 24.19
N ALA A 274 14.22 15.50 23.72
CA ALA A 274 12.87 15.12 23.30
C ALA A 274 11.87 15.06 24.47
N GLU A 275 12.29 14.59 25.64
CA GLU A 275 11.49 14.63 26.87
C GLU A 275 11.23 16.09 27.32
N ASP A 276 12.25 16.96 27.24
CA ASP A 276 12.12 18.39 27.55
C ASP A 276 11.24 19.17 26.55
N LEU A 277 11.19 18.77 25.27
CA LEU A 277 10.26 19.35 24.29
C LEU A 277 8.79 19.05 24.65
N VAL A 278 8.46 17.82 25.07
CA VAL A 278 7.09 17.53 25.56
C VAL A 278 6.78 18.34 26.82
N ALA A 279 7.74 18.49 27.74
CA ALA A 279 7.56 19.32 28.94
C ALA A 279 7.31 20.81 28.62
N GLN A 280 7.80 21.29 27.47
CA GLN A 280 7.55 22.64 26.93
C GLN A 280 6.23 22.78 26.16
N GLY A 281 5.46 21.68 25.99
CA GLY A 281 4.15 21.69 25.35
C GLY A 281 4.16 21.43 23.84
N PHE A 282 5.23 20.84 23.29
CA PHE A 282 5.22 20.27 21.94
C PHE A 282 4.40 18.98 21.90
N GLU A 283 3.77 18.70 20.76
CA GLU A 283 2.94 17.51 20.61
C GLU A 283 3.80 16.25 20.47
N GLU A 284 3.50 15.21 21.25
CA GLU A 284 4.09 13.87 21.08
C GLU A 284 3.94 13.41 19.62
N TYR A 285 4.92 12.65 19.11
CA TYR A 285 5.01 12.21 17.71
C TYR A 285 5.15 13.31 16.63
N SER A 286 5.08 14.61 16.98
CA SER A 286 5.11 15.70 15.98
C SER A 286 6.50 16.20 15.59
N PHE A 287 7.55 15.72 16.27
CA PHE A 287 8.90 16.26 16.11
C PHE A 287 9.96 15.24 15.74
N SER A 288 10.95 15.72 14.97
CA SER A 288 12.02 14.91 14.38
C SER A 288 13.30 15.73 14.24
N VAL A 289 14.44 15.06 14.40
CA VAL A 289 15.77 15.62 14.12
C VAL A 289 15.95 15.72 12.61
N ILE A 290 16.08 16.94 12.08
CA ILE A 290 16.32 17.18 10.64
C ILE A 290 17.82 17.21 10.34
N GLY A 291 18.64 17.44 11.35
CA GLY A 291 20.10 17.41 11.30
C GLY A 291 20.70 17.94 12.60
N TYR A 292 21.94 18.43 12.52
CA TYR A 292 22.70 18.91 13.68
C TYR A 292 23.37 20.25 13.36
N PHE A 293 23.56 21.09 14.39
CA PHE A 293 24.33 22.32 14.32
C PHE A 293 25.45 22.26 15.36
N GLY A 294 26.68 21.99 14.90
CA GLY A 294 27.73 21.49 15.78
C GLY A 294 27.43 20.04 16.17
N ASP A 295 27.56 19.72 17.46
CA ASP A 295 27.26 18.39 18.02
C ASP A 295 25.81 18.26 18.55
N ALA A 296 25.01 19.34 18.54
CA ALA A 296 23.65 19.35 19.08
C ALA A 296 22.58 19.21 17.96
N PRO A 297 21.45 18.53 18.23
CA PRO A 297 20.40 18.30 17.23
C PRO A 297 19.64 19.58 16.87
N VAL A 298 19.03 19.56 15.70
CA VAL A 298 18.13 20.59 15.19
C VAL A 298 16.80 19.94 14.83
N TRP A 299 15.74 20.39 15.47
CA TRP A 299 14.42 19.78 15.43
C TRP A 299 13.45 20.57 14.55
N SER A 300 12.65 19.85 13.76
CA SER A 300 11.34 20.34 13.31
C SER A 300 10.31 19.79 14.27
N ALA A 301 9.41 20.62 14.78
CA ALA A 301 8.45 20.24 15.81
C ALA A 301 7.10 20.95 15.64
N GLN A 302 6.02 20.39 16.17
CA GLN A 302 4.71 21.06 16.20
C GLN A 302 4.19 21.23 17.64
N ARG A 303 3.41 22.29 17.86
CA ARG A 303 2.76 22.57 19.13
C ARG A 303 1.45 23.33 18.93
N VAL A 304 0.57 23.31 19.93
CA VAL A 304 -0.66 24.12 19.92
C VAL A 304 -0.57 25.23 20.97
N VAL A 305 -0.66 26.48 20.51
CA VAL A 305 -0.68 27.68 21.36
C VAL A 305 -2.02 28.39 21.16
N ASP A 306 -2.75 28.64 22.25
CA ASP A 306 -4.10 29.26 22.25
C ASP A 306 -5.13 28.60 21.29
N GLY A 307 -4.93 27.31 20.99
CA GLY A 307 -5.79 26.54 20.08
C GLY A 307 -5.41 26.63 18.60
N ALA A 308 -4.32 27.33 18.26
CA ALA A 308 -3.73 27.35 16.92
C ALA A 308 -2.49 26.44 16.85
N PRO A 309 -2.39 25.55 15.84
CA PRO A 309 -1.18 24.74 15.62
C PRO A 309 -0.06 25.61 15.03
N GLN A 310 1.16 25.36 15.48
CA GLN A 310 2.39 26.00 15.02
C GLN A 310 3.39 24.96 14.53
N ASP A 311 4.07 25.26 13.42
CA ASP A 311 5.31 24.59 13.03
C ASP A 311 6.49 25.37 13.65
N CYS A 312 7.49 24.66 14.17
CA CYS A 312 8.61 25.24 14.90
C CYS A 312 9.96 24.62 14.49
N LEU A 313 11.00 25.44 14.53
CA LEU A 313 12.40 25.08 14.41
C LEU A 313 13.07 25.27 15.77
N VAL A 314 13.67 24.21 16.30
CA VAL A 314 14.45 24.24 17.55
C VAL A 314 15.92 23.97 17.25
N VAL A 315 16.82 24.79 17.80
CA VAL A 315 18.27 24.68 17.61
C VAL A 315 18.94 24.57 18.99
N ASP A 316 19.13 23.34 19.46
CA ASP A 316 19.58 23.03 20.83
C ASP A 316 20.96 23.64 21.14
N ALA A 317 21.84 23.76 20.13
CA ALA A 317 23.17 24.36 20.25
C ALA A 317 23.20 25.79 20.82
N VAL A 318 22.09 26.52 20.71
CA VAL A 318 21.97 27.96 21.04
C VAL A 318 20.69 28.27 21.85
N ASP A 319 19.98 27.25 22.34
CA ASP A 319 18.70 27.38 23.06
C ASP A 319 17.71 28.31 22.32
N ALA A 320 17.57 28.09 21.01
CA ALA A 320 16.78 28.94 20.13
C ALA A 320 15.57 28.23 19.55
N LEU A 321 14.46 28.96 19.49
CA LEU A 321 13.16 28.51 19.01
C LEU A 321 12.56 29.59 18.11
N GLU A 322 12.18 29.22 16.89
CA GLU A 322 11.40 30.05 15.97
C GLU A 322 10.16 29.27 15.53
N CYS A 323 8.97 29.90 15.50
CA CYS A 323 7.71 29.23 15.18
C CYS A 323 6.80 30.10 14.30
N THR A 324 6.03 29.44 13.43
CA THR A 324 5.01 30.07 12.57
C THR A 324 3.70 29.28 12.61
N GLU A 325 2.64 29.77 11.99
CA GLU A 325 1.37 29.01 11.88
C GLU A 325 1.59 27.73 11.06
N ALA A 326 1.00 26.61 11.48
CA ALA A 326 1.22 25.32 10.84
C ALA A 326 0.84 25.33 9.34
N GLY A 327 1.71 24.79 8.50
CA GLY A 327 1.59 24.76 7.04
C GLY A 327 2.14 26.00 6.32
N GLN A 328 2.47 27.09 7.01
CA GLN A 328 3.11 28.26 6.38
C GLN A 328 4.53 27.92 5.89
N THR A 329 5.26 27.06 6.61
CA THR A 329 6.65 26.67 6.31
C THR A 329 6.85 26.01 4.93
N GLN A 330 5.78 25.51 4.33
CA GLN A 330 5.77 24.90 3.00
C GLN A 330 5.54 25.94 1.87
N VAL A 331 5.24 27.19 2.23
CA VAL A 331 5.11 28.32 1.30
C VAL A 331 6.48 28.97 1.10
N PRO A 332 6.98 29.14 -0.14
CA PRO A 332 8.27 29.79 -0.37
C PRO A 332 8.33 31.21 0.21
N GLY A 333 9.40 31.54 0.93
CA GLY A 333 9.56 32.81 1.64
C GLY A 333 8.97 32.84 3.06
N HIS A 334 8.50 31.69 3.57
CA HIS A 334 8.05 31.50 4.95
C HIS A 334 8.87 30.40 5.68
N GLU A 335 10.11 30.19 5.24
CA GLU A 335 11.06 29.30 5.89
C GLU A 335 11.34 29.78 7.33
N LEU A 336 11.48 28.83 8.27
CA LEU A 336 11.89 29.17 9.64
C LEU A 336 13.41 29.30 9.67
N GLU A 337 13.93 30.44 10.11
CA GLU A 337 15.37 30.69 10.25
C GLU A 337 15.70 31.16 11.66
N VAL A 338 16.69 30.53 12.27
CA VAL A 338 17.39 31.04 13.44
C VAL A 338 18.76 31.52 12.99
N SER A 339 19.13 32.77 13.30
CA SER A 339 20.45 33.33 12.99
C SER A 339 21.02 34.12 14.16
N GLY A 340 22.34 34.29 14.15
CA GLY A 340 23.04 34.98 15.23
C GLY A 340 24.49 35.32 14.88
N VAL A 341 25.15 35.97 15.83
CA VAL A 341 26.57 36.32 15.74
C VAL A 341 27.30 35.82 16.98
N THR A 342 28.39 35.09 16.75
CA THR A 342 29.36 34.67 17.76
C THR A 342 30.49 35.70 17.82
N VAL A 343 30.97 36.03 19.02
CA VAL A 343 32.10 36.96 19.19
C VAL A 343 33.21 36.28 20.00
N ASP A 344 34.36 36.08 19.36
CA ASP A 344 35.58 35.56 20.00
C ASP A 344 36.04 36.56 21.07
N ASN A 345 36.02 36.13 22.34
CA ASN A 345 36.32 36.99 23.48
C ASN A 345 37.81 37.38 23.59
N ALA A 346 38.71 36.64 22.92
CA ALA A 346 40.15 36.89 22.93
C ALA A 346 40.62 37.77 21.78
N THR A 347 39.96 37.72 20.61
CA THR A 347 40.32 38.53 19.44
C THR A 347 39.35 39.67 19.14
N GLY A 348 38.12 39.62 19.67
CA GLY A 348 37.04 40.53 19.33
C GLY A 348 36.49 40.33 17.90
N ALA A 349 36.83 39.22 17.24
CA ALA A 349 36.32 38.90 15.91
C ALA A 349 34.89 38.37 16.00
N SER A 350 34.01 38.84 15.10
CA SER A 350 32.64 38.37 14.97
C SER A 350 32.46 37.44 13.77
N SER A 351 31.71 36.35 13.96
CA SER A 351 31.27 35.44 12.90
C SER A 351 29.75 35.27 12.94
N SER A 352 29.08 35.48 11.80
CA SER A 352 27.65 35.21 11.68
C SER A 352 27.39 33.75 11.34
N TRP A 353 26.24 33.25 11.77
CA TRP A 353 25.73 31.93 11.43
C TRP A 353 24.20 31.97 11.25
N SER A 354 23.67 31.02 10.51
CA SER A 354 22.22 30.77 10.41
C SER A 354 21.90 29.29 10.20
N VAL A 355 20.72 28.90 10.66
CA VAL A 355 20.12 27.57 10.51
C VAL A 355 18.69 27.78 10.02
N THR A 356 18.42 27.37 8.78
CA THR A 356 17.13 27.54 8.11
C THR A 356 16.49 26.18 7.86
N LEU A 357 15.23 25.99 8.27
CA LEU A 357 14.41 24.83 7.94
C LEU A 357 13.68 25.09 6.61
N ALA A 358 14.02 24.30 5.60
CA ALA A 358 13.47 24.41 4.25
C ALA A 358 12.83 23.09 3.81
N TYR A 359 11.98 23.14 2.78
CA TYR A 359 11.24 22.00 2.26
C TYR A 359 11.50 21.78 0.77
N THR A 360 11.61 20.52 0.35
CA THR A 360 11.65 20.16 -1.07
C THR A 360 10.27 20.36 -1.72
N PRO A 361 10.17 20.41 -3.07
CA PRO A 361 8.88 20.43 -3.75
C PRO A 361 7.97 19.21 -3.47
N THR A 362 8.49 18.16 -2.82
CA THR A 362 7.73 16.98 -2.38
C THR A 362 7.38 17.04 -0.88
N GLY A 363 7.61 18.16 -0.20
CA GLY A 363 7.30 18.36 1.22
C GLY A 363 8.32 17.73 2.18
N THR A 364 9.50 17.33 1.72
CA THR A 364 10.55 16.75 2.58
C THR A 364 11.36 17.87 3.22
N SER A 365 11.43 17.93 4.55
CA SER A 365 12.24 18.90 5.29
C SER A 365 13.75 18.64 5.13
N TYR A 366 14.53 19.71 5.13
CA TYR A 366 15.99 19.68 5.18
C TYR A 366 16.52 20.98 5.82
N LEU A 367 17.77 20.96 6.31
CA LEU A 367 18.43 22.14 6.87
C LEU A 367 19.35 22.80 5.85
N ILE A 368 19.38 24.13 5.88
CA ILE A 368 20.42 24.96 5.30
C ILE A 368 21.18 25.59 6.47
N VAL A 369 22.48 25.32 6.56
CA VAL A 369 23.35 25.85 7.63
C VAL A 369 24.41 26.73 7.00
N SER A 370 24.56 27.95 7.53
CA SER A 370 25.61 28.90 7.18
C SER A 370 26.44 29.26 8.42
N GLY A 371 27.76 29.39 8.26
CA GLY A 371 28.67 29.64 9.38
C GLY A 371 29.03 28.39 10.17
N GLU A 372 29.73 28.58 11.29
CA GLU A 372 30.11 27.52 12.24
C GLU A 372 29.31 27.68 13.54
N ALA A 373 29.02 26.56 14.21
CA ALA A 373 28.29 26.60 15.48
C ALA A 373 29.12 27.27 16.60
N PRO A 374 28.50 28.11 17.46
CA PRO A 374 29.19 28.77 18.54
C PRO A 374 29.74 27.76 19.56
N ALA A 375 31.05 27.84 19.84
CA ALA A 375 31.74 26.92 20.75
C ALA A 375 31.56 27.33 22.22
N ALA A 376 30.34 27.23 22.77
CA ALA A 376 30.00 27.64 24.13
C ALA A 376 30.37 29.10 24.49
N GLU A 377 30.48 29.96 23.46
CA GLU A 377 30.72 31.39 23.58
C GLU A 377 29.40 32.17 23.59
N ALA A 378 29.47 33.43 24.05
CA ALA A 378 28.32 34.32 24.06
C ALA A 378 27.79 34.54 22.63
N THR A 379 26.55 34.08 22.43
CA THR A 379 25.81 34.20 21.17
C THR A 379 24.79 35.31 21.32
N VAL A 380 24.69 36.18 20.33
CA VAL A 380 23.85 37.39 20.36
C VAL A 380 22.89 37.36 19.17
N LYS A 381 21.60 37.60 19.39
CA LYS A 381 20.65 37.73 18.27
C LYS A 381 20.87 39.04 17.52
N PRO A 382 20.55 39.13 16.22
CA PRO A 382 20.59 40.39 15.48
C PRO A 382 19.73 41.47 16.18
N GLY A 383 20.34 42.63 16.47
CA GLY A 383 19.68 43.72 17.21
C GLY A 383 19.73 43.63 18.74
N GLU A 384 20.24 42.55 19.33
CA GLU A 384 20.57 42.52 20.77
C GLU A 384 21.97 43.11 21.03
N THR A 385 22.19 43.57 22.27
CA THR A 385 23.49 44.12 22.71
C THR A 385 24.17 43.20 23.71
N PHE A 386 25.47 43.01 23.54
CA PHE A 386 26.29 42.22 24.44
C PHE A 386 27.39 43.07 25.09
N GLU A 387 27.51 42.98 26.42
CA GLU A 387 28.54 43.70 27.18
C GLU A 387 29.79 42.83 27.35
N VAL A 388 30.82 43.11 26.55
CA VAL A 388 32.15 42.50 26.73
C VAL A 388 32.86 43.22 27.87
N GLY A 389 33.15 42.48 28.95
CA GLY A 389 33.81 43.02 30.13
C GLY A 389 35.27 43.38 29.86
N GLY A 390 35.57 44.67 29.65
CA GLY A 390 36.94 45.14 29.44
C GLY A 390 37.86 44.96 30.65
N GLU A 391 39.18 44.97 30.42
CA GLU A 391 40.27 44.76 31.41
C GLU A 391 40.23 45.72 32.63
N LYS A 392 39.31 46.70 32.65
CA LYS A 392 39.11 47.69 33.72
C LYS A 392 37.68 47.79 34.27
N GLN A 393 36.80 46.85 33.91
CA GLN A 393 35.35 46.91 34.20
C GLN A 393 34.60 48.07 33.52
N ASP A 394 35.18 48.67 32.48
CA ASP A 394 34.43 49.53 31.56
C ASP A 394 33.61 48.62 30.62
N PRO A 395 32.26 48.70 30.60
CA PRO A 395 31.44 47.86 29.73
C PRO A 395 31.60 48.30 28.27
N ILE A 396 32.04 47.38 27.40
CA ILE A 396 32.07 47.58 25.96
C ILE A 396 30.77 46.98 25.41
N GLN A 397 29.83 47.83 25.04
CA GLN A 397 28.62 47.42 24.32
C GLN A 397 28.97 47.15 22.86
N VAL A 398 28.70 45.92 22.42
CA VAL A 398 28.73 45.53 21.01
C VAL A 398 27.29 45.54 20.51
N GLU A 399 26.99 46.47 19.61
CA GLU A 399 25.75 46.48 18.82
C GLU A 399 25.96 45.60 17.58
N VAL A 400 25.16 44.55 17.42
CA VAL A 400 25.11 43.77 16.18
C VAL A 400 24.24 44.53 15.17
N PRO A 401 24.75 44.95 14.01
CA PRO A 401 23.95 45.63 13.00
C PRO A 401 22.81 44.73 12.52
N SER A 402 21.57 45.21 12.62
CA SER A 402 20.44 44.62 11.92
C SER A 402 20.53 45.00 10.44
N ASP A 403 20.67 44.02 9.55
CA ASP A 403 20.56 44.23 8.10
C ASP A 403 19.08 44.43 7.72
N ASP A 404 18.54 45.58 8.10
CA ASP A 404 17.21 46.04 7.72
C ASP A 404 17.32 46.87 6.44
N PRO A 405 16.90 46.39 5.25
CA PRO A 405 17.11 47.07 3.97
C PRO A 405 16.20 48.30 3.77
N ALA A 406 15.67 48.89 4.85
CA ALA A 406 14.70 49.98 4.85
C ALA A 406 15.05 51.10 5.86
N GLY A 407 16.23 51.72 5.69
CA GLY A 407 16.66 52.95 6.38
C GLY A 407 17.26 54.00 5.45
#